data_AF-A0A2N2LXH4-F1
#
_entry.id   AF-A0A2N2LXH4-F1
#
_cell.length_a   1.000
_cell.length_b   1.000
_cell.length_c   1.000
_cell.angle_alpha   90.00
_cell.angle_beta   90.00
_cell.angle_gamma   90.00
#
_symmetry.space_group_name_H-M   'P 1'
#
loop_
_entity.id
_entity.type
_entity.pdbx_description
1 polymer ?
#
loop_
_entity_poly.entity_id
_entity_poly.type
_entity_poly.pdbx_seq_one_letter_code
_entity_poly.pdbx_strand_id
1 'polypeptide(L)'
;VGRSEFAARAANDALPMRDAFAVLFFVSIGMLFDPRSLVQVPMVIAAVMFVVIIVKPLAAMLTVRALGQPLSTAIPVGAAFSQVGEFSFILGTVALSLGLINDDGWNALVAASILSIGLNPYVYRWARRLSSGKITKTLPIVSSQRAEINPNHCILIGYGPVGKIVHRLLKERGVEITVIDLNLDTIRALHDMGTNALYGDVLRQGTLDEAGIATAGSLILSADIDDAVEVIRHARHLNPDLHVIARCAHLRDAQALRNAGANVVAAGEAEVGVALAEVVTAGDERACSVAAEHRESIRRSLYNGPIVPKVGSKSRAYKSYLGK
;
A
#
# COMPACT_ATOMS: atom_id res chain seq x y z
N VAL A 1 -28.97 -2.50 -7.57
CA VAL A 1 -28.34 -2.82 -8.88
C VAL A 1 -26.86 -2.48 -8.76
N GLY A 2 -25.94 -3.46 -8.79
CA GLY A 2 -24.51 -3.15 -8.54
C GLY A 2 -23.58 -4.31 -8.15
N ARG A 3 -23.99 -5.58 -8.34
CA ARG A 3 -23.12 -6.75 -8.09
C ARG A 3 -23.11 -7.66 -9.31
N SER A 4 -22.42 -7.23 -10.35
CA SER A 4 -22.26 -8.01 -11.58
C SER A 4 -20.84 -7.82 -12.08
N GLU A 5 -20.23 -8.89 -12.58
CA GLU A 5 -18.89 -8.93 -13.20
C GLU A 5 -18.76 -7.88 -14.32
N PHE A 6 -19.87 -7.51 -14.95
CA PHE A 6 -19.95 -6.44 -15.96
C PHE A 6 -19.78 -5.03 -15.37
N ALA A 7 -20.16 -4.79 -14.12
CA ALA A 7 -19.96 -3.48 -13.47
C ALA A 7 -18.48 -3.23 -13.14
N ALA A 8 -17.76 -4.27 -12.71
CA ALA A 8 -16.31 -4.19 -12.49
C ALA A 8 -15.56 -3.99 -13.81
N ARG A 9 -16.00 -4.66 -14.88
CA ARG A 9 -15.43 -4.51 -16.22
C ARG A 9 -15.72 -3.12 -16.82
N ALA A 10 -16.95 -2.63 -16.71
CA ALA A 10 -17.31 -1.27 -17.13
C ALA A 10 -16.56 -0.17 -16.34
N ALA A 11 -16.32 -0.39 -15.04
CA ALA A 11 -15.50 0.52 -14.24
C ALA A 11 -14.03 0.54 -14.72
N ASN A 12 -13.47 -0.62 -15.05
CA ASN A 12 -12.12 -0.71 -15.63
C ASN A 12 -12.04 -0.07 -17.01
N ASP A 13 -13.05 -0.23 -17.86
CA ASP A 13 -13.12 0.37 -19.19
C ASP A 13 -13.31 1.90 -19.13
N ALA A 14 -13.83 2.43 -18.02
CA ALA A 14 -13.96 3.88 -17.77
C ALA A 14 -12.67 4.53 -17.23
N LEU A 15 -11.70 3.76 -16.73
CA LEU A 15 -10.43 4.30 -16.20
C LEU A 15 -9.66 5.14 -17.23
N PRO A 16 -9.48 4.70 -18.51
CA PRO A 16 -8.80 5.51 -19.52
C PRO A 16 -9.54 6.82 -19.83
N MET A 17 -10.87 6.81 -19.80
CA MET A 17 -11.68 8.02 -20.03
C MET A 17 -11.51 9.02 -18.90
N ARG A 18 -11.54 8.55 -17.64
CA ARG A 18 -11.27 9.40 -16.46
C ARG A 18 -9.91 10.08 -16.58
N ASP A 19 -8.87 9.33 -16.95
CA ASP A 19 -7.52 9.87 -17.04
C ASP A 19 -7.41 10.90 -18.18
N ALA A 20 -8.07 10.67 -19.32
CA ALA A 20 -8.15 11.65 -20.41
C ALA A 20 -8.90 12.94 -19.98
N PHE A 21 -10.01 12.80 -19.25
CA PHE A 21 -10.75 13.97 -18.73
C PHE A 21 -9.97 14.73 -17.66
N ALA A 22 -9.23 14.04 -16.79
CA ALA A 22 -8.37 14.67 -15.81
C ALA A 22 -7.28 15.51 -16.50
N VAL A 23 -6.63 14.97 -17.54
CA VAL A 23 -5.66 15.73 -18.34
C VAL A 23 -6.30 16.97 -18.96
N LEU A 24 -7.46 16.83 -19.60
CA LEU A 24 -8.16 17.96 -20.21
C LEU A 24 -8.53 19.02 -19.16
N PHE A 25 -9.05 18.60 -18.00
CA PHE A 25 -9.39 19.48 -16.88
C PHE A 25 -8.19 20.28 -16.38
N PHE A 26 -7.05 19.63 -16.14
CA PHE A 26 -5.84 20.30 -15.68
C PHE A 26 -5.25 21.25 -16.73
N VAL A 27 -5.28 20.87 -18.02
CA VAL A 27 -4.87 21.76 -19.11
C VAL A 27 -5.79 22.99 -19.19
N SER A 28 -7.10 22.80 -19.11
CA SER A 28 -8.07 23.90 -19.07
C SER A 28 -7.82 24.84 -17.90
N ILE A 29 -7.70 24.32 -16.67
CA ILE A 29 -7.39 25.15 -15.50
C ILE A 29 -6.08 25.93 -15.68
N GLY A 30 -5.05 25.28 -16.23
CA GLY A 30 -3.79 25.93 -16.55
C GLY A 30 -3.93 27.10 -17.52
N MET A 31 -4.85 27.01 -18.48
CA MET A 31 -5.15 28.11 -19.41
C MET A 31 -5.97 29.24 -18.78
N LEU A 32 -6.80 28.94 -17.78
CA LEU A 32 -7.57 29.94 -17.04
C LEU A 32 -6.73 30.69 -15.98
N PHE A 33 -5.54 30.18 -15.67
CA PHE A 33 -4.65 30.80 -14.72
C PHE A 33 -3.92 31.99 -15.34
N ASP A 34 -4.19 33.20 -14.84
CA ASP A 34 -3.39 34.38 -15.15
C ASP A 34 -2.31 34.59 -14.07
N PRO A 35 -1.01 34.39 -14.38
CA PRO A 35 0.09 34.60 -13.42
C PRO A 35 0.17 36.03 -12.88
N ARG A 36 -0.38 37.02 -13.60
CA ARG A 36 -0.40 38.42 -13.14
C ARG A 36 -1.23 38.59 -11.88
N SER A 37 -2.25 37.77 -11.70
CA SER A 37 -3.15 37.79 -10.54
C SER A 37 -2.42 37.57 -9.22
N LEU A 38 -1.33 36.77 -9.22
CA LEU A 38 -0.50 36.54 -8.03
C LEU A 38 0.13 37.84 -7.49
N VAL A 39 0.41 38.79 -8.37
CA VAL A 39 1.05 40.06 -8.02
C VAL A 39 0.01 41.16 -7.81
N GLN A 40 -1.08 41.12 -8.56
CA GLN A 40 -2.13 42.15 -8.51
C GLN A 40 -3.03 42.00 -7.27
N VAL A 41 -3.39 40.77 -6.89
CA VAL A 41 -4.33 40.52 -5.79
C VAL A 41 -3.83 39.46 -4.79
N PRO A 42 -2.59 39.60 -4.26
CA PRO A 42 -1.99 38.58 -3.40
C PRO A 42 -2.78 38.36 -2.10
N MET A 43 -3.43 39.41 -1.59
CA MET A 43 -4.18 39.36 -0.33
C MET A 43 -5.44 38.49 -0.45
N VAL A 44 -6.19 38.60 -1.55
CA VAL A 44 -7.41 37.79 -1.77
C VAL A 44 -7.02 36.33 -2.00
N ILE A 45 -5.97 36.06 -2.78
CA ILE A 45 -5.43 34.71 -2.97
C ILE A 45 -5.01 34.11 -1.62
N ALA A 46 -4.27 34.84 -0.80
CA ALA A 46 -3.85 34.38 0.52
C ALA A 46 -5.05 34.09 1.45
N ALA A 47 -6.10 34.92 1.40
CA ALA A 47 -7.32 34.69 2.16
C ALA A 47 -8.03 33.39 1.73
N VAL A 48 -8.20 33.17 0.42
CA VAL A 48 -8.82 31.94 -0.11
C VAL A 48 -7.96 30.72 0.24
N MET A 49 -6.65 30.80 0.06
CA MET A 49 -5.72 29.73 0.44
C MET A 49 -5.78 29.41 1.93
N PHE A 50 -5.85 30.43 2.79
CA PHE A 50 -5.97 30.22 4.24
C PHE A 50 -7.26 29.47 4.58
N VAL A 51 -8.38 29.84 3.95
CA VAL A 51 -9.65 29.13 4.15
C VAL A 51 -9.56 27.67 3.67
N VAL A 52 -8.97 27.44 2.51
CA VAL A 52 -8.88 26.11 1.89
C VAL A 52 -7.91 25.18 2.63
N ILE A 53 -6.73 25.68 3.01
CA ILE A 53 -5.65 24.86 3.57
C ILE A 53 -5.75 24.76 5.10
N ILE A 54 -6.31 25.76 5.78
CA ILE A 54 -6.37 25.79 7.24
C ILE A 54 -7.80 25.61 7.73
N VAL A 55 -8.71 26.53 7.38
CA VAL A 55 -10.06 26.58 7.99
C VAL A 55 -10.87 25.33 7.66
N LYS A 56 -10.94 24.95 6.39
CA LYS A 56 -11.73 23.80 5.93
C LYS A 56 -11.22 22.46 6.50
N PRO A 57 -9.91 22.14 6.44
CA PRO A 57 -9.34 20.97 7.13
C PRO A 57 -9.57 20.97 8.63
N LEU A 58 -9.42 22.11 9.29
CA LEU A 58 -9.64 22.23 10.72
C LEU A 58 -11.11 21.96 11.07
N ALA A 59 -12.06 22.49 10.31
CA ALA A 59 -13.48 22.22 10.47
C ALA A 59 -13.81 20.73 10.30
N ALA A 60 -13.26 20.08 9.28
CA ALA A 60 -13.42 18.63 9.07
C ALA A 60 -12.82 17.82 10.23
N MET A 61 -11.61 18.17 10.68
CA MET A 61 -10.96 17.55 11.82
C MET A 61 -11.77 17.71 13.11
N LEU A 62 -12.28 18.92 13.40
CA LEU A 62 -13.12 19.19 14.57
C LEU A 62 -14.43 18.39 14.52
N THR A 63 -15.04 18.25 13.35
CA THR A 63 -16.25 17.44 13.17
C THR A 63 -15.98 15.96 13.51
N VAL A 64 -14.87 15.40 13.02
CA VAL A 64 -14.46 14.02 13.33
C VAL A 64 -14.15 13.85 14.82
N ARG A 65 -13.56 14.87 15.46
CA ARG A 65 -13.34 14.87 16.91
C ARG A 65 -14.64 14.95 17.72
N ALA A 66 -15.61 15.74 17.27
CA ALA A 66 -16.93 15.83 17.91
C ALA A 66 -17.67 14.48 17.85
N LEU A 67 -17.39 13.66 16.83
CA LEU A 67 -17.87 12.28 16.69
C LEU A 67 -17.09 11.26 17.56
N GLY A 68 -16.22 11.72 18.47
CA GLY A 68 -15.49 10.88 19.41
C GLY A 68 -14.28 10.14 18.82
N GLN A 69 -13.87 10.44 17.59
CA GLN A 69 -12.75 9.77 16.93
C GLN A 69 -11.39 10.35 17.37
N PRO A 70 -10.32 9.53 17.44
CA PRO A 70 -9.00 9.97 17.87
C PRO A 70 -8.32 10.90 16.86
N LEU A 71 -7.29 11.63 17.34
CA LEU A 71 -6.42 12.50 16.52
C LEU A 71 -5.89 11.80 15.26
N SER A 72 -5.52 10.53 15.42
CA SER A 72 -4.91 9.71 14.39
C SER A 72 -5.83 9.49 13.19
N THR A 73 -7.15 9.51 13.42
CA THR A 73 -8.17 9.43 12.37
C THR A 73 -8.59 10.83 11.90
N ALA A 74 -8.70 11.80 12.81
CA ALA A 74 -9.17 13.15 12.49
C ALA A 74 -8.20 13.96 11.61
N ILE A 75 -6.88 13.81 11.81
CA ILE A 75 -5.85 14.54 11.04
C ILE A 75 -5.84 14.12 9.56
N PRO A 76 -5.79 12.82 9.20
CA PRO A 76 -5.85 12.40 7.79
C PRO A 76 -7.15 12.81 7.10
N VAL A 77 -8.28 12.74 7.80
CA VAL A 77 -9.58 13.21 7.26
C VAL A 77 -9.52 14.71 6.99
N GLY A 78 -9.02 15.53 7.92
CA GLY A 78 -8.84 16.96 7.69
C GLY A 78 -7.94 17.25 6.48
N ALA A 79 -6.81 16.55 6.37
CA ALA A 79 -5.87 16.71 5.26
C ALA A 79 -6.50 16.38 3.90
N ALA A 80 -7.36 15.36 3.82
CA ALA A 80 -8.09 15.00 2.60
C ALA A 80 -9.03 16.12 2.10
N PHE A 81 -9.44 17.03 2.99
CA PHE A 81 -10.30 18.17 2.65
C PHE A 81 -9.51 19.46 2.33
N SER A 82 -8.17 19.45 2.37
CA SER A 82 -7.32 20.64 2.20
C SER A 82 -7.15 21.16 0.78
N GLN A 83 -7.82 20.52 -0.19
CA GLN A 83 -7.80 20.93 -1.59
C GLN A 83 -9.14 21.53 -2.02
N VAL A 84 -9.08 22.37 -3.05
CA VAL A 84 -10.26 22.79 -3.80
C VAL A 84 -10.75 21.62 -4.65
N GLY A 85 -12.06 21.39 -4.66
CA GLY A 85 -12.69 20.36 -5.49
C GLY A 85 -13.13 20.93 -6.83
N GLU A 86 -13.20 20.09 -7.86
CA GLU A 86 -13.53 20.49 -9.24
C GLU A 86 -14.90 21.18 -9.36
N PHE A 87 -15.86 20.77 -8.53
CA PHE A 87 -17.18 21.40 -8.42
C PHE A 87 -17.13 22.88 -7.99
N SER A 88 -16.05 23.32 -7.35
CA SER A 88 -15.86 24.72 -6.96
C SER A 88 -15.72 25.62 -8.19
N PHE A 89 -15.21 25.10 -9.31
CA PHE A 89 -15.15 25.85 -10.57
C PHE A 89 -16.53 26.04 -11.18
N ILE A 90 -17.37 25.00 -11.16
CA ILE A 90 -18.76 25.11 -11.64
C ILE A 90 -19.54 26.12 -10.80
N LEU A 91 -19.38 26.08 -9.48
CA LEU A 91 -19.99 27.08 -8.59
C LEU A 91 -19.41 28.48 -8.81
N GLY A 92 -18.09 28.58 -9.03
CA GLY A 92 -17.42 29.84 -9.29
C GLY A 92 -17.87 30.50 -10.60
N THR A 93 -18.06 29.73 -11.68
CA THR A 93 -18.56 30.30 -12.96
C THR A 93 -19.98 30.81 -12.82
N VAL A 94 -20.84 30.10 -12.08
CA VAL A 94 -22.21 30.55 -11.76
C VAL A 94 -22.16 31.79 -10.86
N ALA A 95 -21.28 31.83 -9.87
CA ALA A 95 -21.13 32.99 -9.00
C ALA A 95 -20.66 34.23 -9.78
N LEU A 96 -19.75 34.06 -10.73
CA LEU A 96 -19.26 35.13 -11.61
C LEU A 96 -20.38 35.62 -12.54
N SER A 97 -21.15 34.71 -13.15
CA SER A 97 -22.25 35.09 -14.05
C SER A 97 -23.40 35.79 -13.33
N LEU A 98 -23.61 35.48 -12.05
CA LEU A 98 -24.56 36.16 -11.18
C LEU A 98 -24.02 37.46 -10.56
N GLY A 99 -22.74 37.81 -10.80
CA GLY A 99 -22.10 38.99 -10.23
C GLY A 99 -21.86 38.91 -8.71
N LEU A 100 -21.89 37.70 -8.13
CA LEU A 100 -21.60 37.48 -6.70
C LEU A 100 -20.10 37.55 -6.39
N ILE A 101 -19.26 37.27 -7.39
CA ILE A 101 -17.81 37.45 -7.35
C ILE A 101 -17.37 38.30 -8.54
N ASN A 102 -16.31 39.08 -8.35
CA ASN A 102 -15.64 39.82 -9.40
C ASN A 102 -14.50 38.99 -10.03
N ASP A 103 -13.85 39.54 -11.06
CA ASP A 103 -12.72 38.90 -11.72
C ASP A 103 -11.56 38.58 -10.76
N ASP A 104 -11.34 39.43 -9.75
CA ASP A 104 -10.33 39.17 -8.71
C ASP A 104 -10.65 37.93 -7.89
N GLY A 105 -11.93 37.74 -7.53
CA GLY A 105 -12.41 36.56 -6.81
C GLY A 105 -12.30 35.29 -7.66
N TRP A 106 -12.60 35.38 -8.96
CA TRP A 106 -12.43 34.29 -9.90
C TRP A 106 -10.95 33.89 -10.05
N ASN A 107 -10.07 34.88 -10.27
CA ASN A 107 -8.64 34.66 -10.38
C ASN A 107 -8.05 34.09 -9.08
N ALA A 108 -8.54 34.56 -7.93
CA ALA A 108 -8.14 34.02 -6.63
C ALA A 108 -8.57 32.57 -6.43
N LEU A 109 -9.79 32.21 -6.85
CA LEU A 109 -10.28 30.83 -6.81
C LEU A 109 -9.41 29.91 -7.68
N VAL A 110 -9.13 30.31 -8.92
CA VAL A 110 -8.29 29.52 -9.85
C VAL A 110 -6.87 29.35 -9.31
N ALA A 111 -6.23 30.44 -8.88
CA ALA A 111 -4.88 30.42 -8.33
C ALA A 111 -4.78 29.57 -7.06
N ALA A 112 -5.72 29.75 -6.11
CA ALA A 112 -5.75 28.97 -4.88
C ALA A 112 -6.01 27.48 -5.16
N SER A 113 -6.79 27.14 -6.19
CA SER A 113 -7.03 25.75 -6.60
C SER A 113 -5.75 25.08 -7.07
N ILE A 114 -5.03 25.68 -8.01
CA ILE A 114 -3.76 25.13 -8.52
C ILE A 114 -2.73 24.99 -7.40
N LEU A 115 -2.57 26.03 -6.58
CA LEU A 115 -1.63 26.02 -5.46
C LEU A 115 -2.03 24.97 -4.41
N SER A 116 -3.31 24.84 -4.07
CA SER A 116 -3.78 23.84 -3.10
C SER A 116 -3.57 22.40 -3.60
N ILE A 117 -3.82 22.13 -4.88
CA ILE A 117 -3.60 20.81 -5.48
C ILE A 117 -2.11 20.48 -5.48
N GLY A 118 -1.25 21.43 -5.85
CA GLY A 118 0.20 21.27 -5.80
C GLY A 118 0.76 21.11 -4.37
N LEU A 119 0.14 21.75 -3.38
CA LEU A 119 0.53 21.66 -1.97
C LEU A 119 -0.02 20.40 -1.27
N ASN A 120 -1.07 19.79 -1.80
CA ASN A 120 -1.77 18.68 -1.16
C ASN A 120 -0.85 17.47 -0.82
N PRO A 121 0.09 17.02 -1.68
CA PRO A 121 1.02 15.95 -1.32
C PRO A 121 1.87 16.27 -0.08
N TYR A 122 2.24 17.54 0.10
CA TYR A 122 3.00 18.00 1.27
C TYR A 122 2.14 18.03 2.53
N VAL A 123 0.91 18.55 2.41
CA VAL A 123 -0.07 18.55 3.50
C VAL A 123 -0.36 17.11 3.94
N TYR A 124 -0.60 16.20 3.01
CA TYR A 124 -0.83 14.79 3.30
C TYR A 124 0.38 14.12 3.96
N ARG A 125 1.60 14.38 3.46
CA ARG A 125 2.84 13.87 4.07
C ARG A 125 3.02 14.39 5.50
N TRP A 126 2.73 15.67 5.74
CA TRP A 126 2.83 16.27 7.08
C TRP A 126 1.75 15.72 8.03
N ALA A 127 0.52 15.59 7.54
CA ALA A 127 -0.59 14.97 8.26
C ALA A 127 -0.30 13.53 8.65
N ARG A 128 0.30 12.73 7.75
CA ARG A 128 0.78 11.39 8.08
C ARG A 128 1.84 11.44 9.17
N ARG A 129 2.86 12.31 9.08
CA ARG A 129 3.88 12.44 10.14
C ARG A 129 3.31 12.85 11.50
N LEU A 130 2.31 13.74 11.52
CA LEU A 130 1.63 14.15 12.75
C LEU A 130 0.73 13.07 13.32
N SER A 131 0.09 12.28 12.46
CA SER A 131 -0.71 11.11 12.86
C SER A 131 0.17 9.95 13.33
N SER A 132 1.34 9.76 12.70
CA SER A 132 2.43 8.86 13.14
C SER A 132 3.21 9.41 14.34
N GLY A 133 2.94 10.66 14.73
CA GLY A 133 3.68 11.45 15.72
C GLY A 133 3.08 11.41 17.12
N LYS A 134 2.82 10.21 17.61
CA LYS A 134 2.94 9.76 19.01
C LYS A 134 2.78 8.25 18.92
N ILE A 135 3.90 7.56 18.68
CA ILE A 135 4.25 6.44 19.55
C ILE A 135 4.06 7.02 20.94
N THR A 136 2.86 6.84 21.52
CA THR A 136 2.68 7.04 22.94
C THR A 136 3.82 6.24 23.54
N LYS A 137 4.75 6.93 24.19
CA LYS A 137 5.67 6.32 25.14
C LYS A 137 4.84 5.28 25.84
N THR A 138 5.11 4.02 25.50
CA THR A 138 4.70 2.89 26.29
C THR A 138 5.02 3.34 27.70
N LEU A 139 3.99 3.45 28.54
CA LEU A 139 4.20 3.19 29.96
C LEU A 139 5.13 1.97 29.97
N PRO A 140 6.27 2.00 30.69
CA PRO A 140 7.11 0.83 30.75
C PRO A 140 6.16 -0.29 31.13
N ILE A 141 5.97 -1.25 30.23
CA ILE A 141 5.24 -2.46 30.54
C ILE A 141 6.12 -3.05 31.62
N VAL A 142 5.71 -2.79 32.86
CA VAL A 142 6.10 -3.53 34.04
C VAL A 142 6.07 -4.95 33.56
N SER A 143 7.23 -5.61 33.59
CA SER A 143 7.47 -6.99 33.25
C SER A 143 6.27 -7.89 33.56
N SER A 144 5.28 -7.92 32.68
CA SER A 144 4.37 -9.04 32.58
C SER A 144 5.24 -10.11 31.96
N GLN A 145 5.42 -11.22 32.65
CA GLN A 145 6.05 -12.43 32.14
C GLN A 145 5.74 -12.52 30.64
N ARG A 146 6.79 -12.52 29.79
CA ARG A 146 6.61 -12.66 28.34
C ARG A 146 5.65 -13.81 28.14
N ALA A 147 4.47 -13.52 27.58
CA ALA A 147 3.51 -14.56 27.28
C ALA A 147 4.22 -15.60 26.41
N GLU A 148 4.01 -16.87 26.72
CA GLU A 148 4.71 -17.96 26.06
C GLU A 148 4.43 -17.89 24.55
N ILE A 149 5.48 -17.82 23.74
CA ILE A 149 5.34 -17.73 22.29
C ILE A 149 4.72 -19.04 21.81
N ASN A 150 3.61 -18.94 21.07
CA ASN A 150 3.01 -20.05 20.37
C ASN A 150 3.64 -20.18 18.97
N PRO A 151 4.61 -21.09 18.75
CA PRO A 151 5.25 -21.24 17.44
C PRO A 151 4.27 -21.69 16.35
N ASN A 152 3.13 -22.26 16.73
CA ASN A 152 2.09 -22.72 15.80
C ASN A 152 1.10 -21.61 15.41
N HIS A 153 1.19 -20.42 16.00
CA HIS A 153 0.34 -19.29 15.66
C HIS A 153 1.00 -18.41 14.59
N CYS A 154 0.27 -18.19 13.50
CA CYS A 154 0.68 -17.40 12.35
C CYS A 154 -0.31 -16.26 12.10
N ILE A 155 0.19 -15.04 11.97
CA ILE A 155 -0.60 -13.90 11.51
C ILE A 155 -0.39 -13.75 10.00
N LEU A 156 -1.47 -13.87 9.23
CA LEU A 156 -1.47 -13.73 7.78
C LEU A 156 -2.06 -12.38 7.37
N ILE A 157 -1.24 -11.51 6.79
CA ILE A 157 -1.67 -10.20 6.29
C ILE A 157 -1.98 -10.31 4.79
N GLY A 158 -3.22 -10.02 4.46
CA GLY A 158 -3.79 -10.13 3.12
C GLY A 158 -4.28 -11.55 2.81
N TYR A 159 -5.49 -11.64 2.28
CA TYR A 159 -6.15 -12.88 1.85
C TYR A 159 -6.49 -12.85 0.36
N GLY A 160 -5.55 -12.32 -0.43
CA GLY A 160 -5.57 -12.37 -1.89
C GLY A 160 -5.20 -13.76 -2.46
N PRO A 161 -4.87 -13.85 -3.75
CA PRO A 161 -4.51 -15.13 -4.39
C PRO A 161 -3.41 -15.90 -3.67
N VAL A 162 -2.32 -15.23 -3.28
CA VAL A 162 -1.22 -15.86 -2.54
C VAL A 162 -1.62 -16.16 -1.10
N GLY A 163 -2.28 -15.23 -0.42
CA GLY A 163 -2.77 -15.43 0.95
C GLY A 163 -3.70 -16.63 1.08
N LYS A 164 -4.61 -16.85 0.12
CA LYS A 164 -5.48 -18.04 0.05
C LYS A 164 -4.69 -19.34 -0.05
N ILE A 165 -3.65 -19.38 -0.88
CA ILE A 165 -2.78 -20.55 -1.05
C ILE A 165 -2.03 -20.82 0.26
N VAL A 166 -1.43 -19.79 0.85
CA VAL A 166 -0.70 -19.90 2.12
C VAL A 166 -1.63 -20.38 3.24
N HIS A 167 -2.80 -19.76 3.40
CA HIS A 167 -3.77 -20.15 4.41
C HIS A 167 -4.19 -21.61 4.27
N ARG A 168 -4.50 -22.07 3.04
CA ARG A 168 -4.85 -23.48 2.80
C ARG A 168 -3.72 -24.42 3.20
N LEU A 169 -2.50 -24.18 2.72
CA LEU A 169 -1.34 -25.06 2.96
C LEU A 169 -0.94 -25.12 4.44
N LEU A 170 -1.10 -24.02 5.18
CA LEU A 170 -0.79 -23.96 6.61
C LEU A 170 -1.92 -24.56 7.46
N LYS A 171 -3.19 -24.33 7.08
CA LYS A 171 -4.35 -24.91 7.76
C LYS A 171 -4.35 -26.44 7.65
N GLU A 172 -3.98 -26.99 6.50
CA GLU A 172 -3.78 -28.45 6.30
C GLU A 172 -2.71 -29.05 7.22
N ARG A 173 -1.77 -28.24 7.72
CA ARG A 173 -0.71 -28.65 8.65
C ARG A 173 -1.05 -28.37 10.12
N GLY A 174 -2.27 -27.91 10.41
CA GLY A 174 -2.72 -27.63 11.78
C GLY A 174 -2.19 -26.33 12.38
N VAL A 175 -1.70 -25.40 11.55
CA VAL A 175 -1.25 -24.07 12.02
C VAL A 175 -2.46 -23.23 12.39
N GLU A 176 -2.40 -22.56 13.54
CA GLU A 176 -3.41 -21.59 13.97
C GLU A 176 -3.18 -20.27 13.22
N ILE A 177 -4.15 -19.84 12.40
CA ILE A 177 -3.97 -18.68 11.53
C ILE A 177 -4.96 -17.59 11.90
N THR A 178 -4.44 -16.38 12.14
CA THR A 178 -5.25 -15.17 12.24
C THR A 178 -5.03 -14.31 11.00
N VAL A 179 -6.09 -14.09 10.22
CA VAL A 179 -6.01 -13.34 8.96
C VAL A 179 -6.35 -11.88 9.18
N ILE A 180 -5.60 -10.95 8.58
CA ILE A 180 -5.93 -9.52 8.58
C ILE A 180 -6.11 -9.07 7.13
N ASP A 181 -7.24 -8.45 6.80
CA ASP A 181 -7.52 -7.95 5.45
C ASP A 181 -8.32 -6.63 5.50
N LEU A 182 -8.16 -5.80 4.46
CA LEU A 182 -8.89 -4.54 4.29
C LEU A 182 -10.23 -4.73 3.59
N ASN A 183 -10.55 -5.92 3.10
CA ASN A 183 -11.80 -6.25 2.43
C ASN A 183 -12.78 -6.94 3.39
N LEU A 184 -13.85 -6.24 3.74
CA LEU A 184 -14.88 -6.73 4.67
C LEU A 184 -15.61 -7.98 4.16
N ASP A 185 -15.81 -8.13 2.85
CA ASP A 185 -16.46 -9.32 2.29
C ASP A 185 -15.57 -10.56 2.42
N THR A 186 -14.25 -10.38 2.31
CA THR A 186 -13.27 -11.44 2.59
C THR A 186 -13.31 -11.87 4.05
N ILE A 187 -13.39 -10.92 4.98
CA ILE A 187 -13.48 -11.22 6.42
C ILE A 187 -14.75 -11.98 6.76
N ARG A 188 -15.90 -11.56 6.21
CA ARG A 188 -17.18 -12.27 6.38
C ARG A 188 -17.09 -13.72 5.90
N ALA A 189 -16.56 -13.94 4.69
CA ALA A 189 -16.38 -15.28 4.16
C ALA A 189 -15.45 -16.15 5.02
N LEU A 190 -14.40 -15.57 5.62
CA LEU A 190 -13.50 -16.28 6.52
C LEU A 190 -14.18 -16.67 7.84
N HIS A 191 -15.00 -15.79 8.39
CA HIS A 191 -15.79 -16.07 9.60
C HIS A 191 -16.81 -17.18 9.35
N ASP A 192 -17.49 -17.17 8.20
CA ASP A 192 -18.41 -18.24 7.79
C ASP A 192 -17.71 -19.61 7.68
N MET A 193 -16.40 -19.62 7.40
CA MET A 193 -15.55 -20.82 7.37
C MET A 193 -14.94 -21.18 8.73
N GLY A 194 -15.30 -20.46 9.81
CA GLY A 194 -14.75 -20.65 11.15
C GLY A 194 -13.26 -20.28 11.27
N THR A 195 -12.73 -19.46 10.37
CA THR A 195 -11.35 -18.96 10.44
C THR A 195 -11.32 -17.63 11.21
N ASN A 196 -10.36 -17.48 12.13
CA ASN A 196 -10.13 -16.22 12.83
C ASN A 196 -9.64 -15.15 11.84
N ALA A 197 -10.39 -14.05 11.71
CA ALA A 197 -10.06 -12.98 10.78
C ALA A 197 -10.44 -11.60 11.33
N LEU A 198 -9.62 -10.59 11.02
CA LEU A 198 -9.77 -9.22 11.49
C LEU A 198 -9.83 -8.26 10.31
N TYR A 199 -10.81 -7.36 10.35
CA TYR A 199 -10.90 -6.24 9.42
C TYR A 199 -10.04 -5.08 9.95
N GLY A 200 -8.98 -4.71 9.24
CA GLY A 200 -8.16 -3.60 9.69
C GLY A 200 -6.92 -3.33 8.86
N ASP A 201 -6.44 -2.08 8.96
CA ASP A 201 -5.12 -1.69 8.48
C ASP A 201 -4.08 -2.13 9.52
N VAL A 202 -3.05 -2.85 9.08
CA VAL A 202 -1.94 -3.31 9.93
C VAL A 202 -1.05 -2.19 10.46
N LEU A 203 -1.11 -1.00 9.86
CA LEU A 203 -0.46 0.20 10.40
C LEU A 203 -1.28 0.90 11.48
N ARG A 204 -2.57 0.57 11.61
CA ARG A 204 -3.41 1.11 12.68
C ARG A 204 -3.00 0.49 14.02
N GLN A 205 -2.88 1.35 15.03
CA GLN A 205 -2.62 0.91 16.41
C GLN A 205 -3.70 -0.08 16.88
N GLY A 206 -3.26 -1.14 17.57
CA GLY A 206 -4.13 -2.17 18.10
C GLY A 206 -4.44 -3.32 17.13
N THR A 207 -4.34 -3.14 15.80
CA THR A 207 -4.69 -4.21 14.85
C THR A 207 -3.80 -5.46 15.03
N LEU A 208 -2.49 -5.27 15.17
CA LEU A 208 -1.55 -6.38 15.39
C LEU A 208 -1.68 -6.96 16.81
N ASP A 209 -2.04 -6.13 17.80
CA ASP A 209 -2.26 -6.58 19.17
C ASP A 209 -3.50 -7.47 19.27
N GLU A 210 -4.61 -7.06 18.63
CA GLU A 210 -5.84 -7.84 18.49
C GLU A 210 -5.61 -9.14 17.72
N ALA A 211 -4.68 -9.14 16.77
CA ALA A 211 -4.25 -10.34 16.06
C ALA A 211 -3.37 -11.29 16.91
N GLY A 212 -3.00 -10.90 18.12
CA GLY A 212 -2.19 -11.71 19.04
C GLY A 212 -0.69 -11.71 18.71
N ILE A 213 -0.15 -10.61 18.16
CA ILE A 213 1.26 -10.57 17.74
C ILE A 213 2.26 -10.85 18.87
N ALA A 214 1.90 -10.52 20.11
CA ALA A 214 2.75 -10.74 21.28
C ALA A 214 3.08 -12.23 21.51
N THR A 215 2.19 -13.14 21.13
CA THR A 215 2.35 -14.60 21.27
C THR A 215 2.58 -15.30 19.93
N ALA A 216 2.42 -14.61 18.81
CA ALA A 216 2.57 -15.22 17.49
C ALA A 216 4.00 -15.70 17.23
N GLY A 217 4.13 -16.90 16.68
CA GLY A 217 5.41 -17.43 16.23
C GLY A 217 5.84 -16.90 14.87
N SER A 218 4.88 -16.55 14.00
CA SER A 218 5.18 -16.05 12.67
C SER A 218 4.20 -15.01 12.13
N LEU A 219 4.67 -14.21 11.19
CA LEU A 219 3.91 -13.22 10.44
C LEU A 219 4.22 -13.37 8.96
N ILE A 220 3.18 -13.50 8.14
CA ILE A 220 3.30 -13.58 6.68
C ILE A 220 2.63 -12.35 6.06
N LEU A 221 3.42 -11.49 5.43
CA LEU A 221 2.93 -10.42 4.56
C LEU A 221 2.73 -10.98 3.15
N SER A 222 1.50 -11.36 2.81
CA SER A 222 1.19 -11.98 1.50
C SER A 222 0.64 -10.98 0.46
N ALA A 223 0.14 -9.85 0.94
CA ALA A 223 -0.23 -8.70 0.11
C ALA A 223 1.01 -7.88 -0.25
N ASP A 224 0.97 -7.26 -1.42
CA ASP A 224 1.93 -6.23 -1.81
C ASP A 224 1.46 -4.92 -1.17
N ILE A 225 2.16 -4.49 -0.11
CA ILE A 225 1.78 -3.35 0.72
C ILE A 225 2.83 -2.27 0.50
N ASP A 226 2.41 -1.07 0.10
CA ASP A 226 3.31 0.06 -0.18
C ASP A 226 4.24 0.38 1.01
N ASP A 227 3.71 0.29 2.23
CA ASP A 227 4.41 0.58 3.48
C ASP A 227 4.89 -0.69 4.22
N ALA A 228 5.16 -1.80 3.50
CA ALA A 228 5.55 -3.09 4.09
C ALA A 228 6.78 -2.99 5.03
N VAL A 229 7.75 -2.12 4.73
CA VAL A 229 8.91 -1.86 5.59
C VAL A 229 8.50 -1.39 6.99
N GLU A 230 7.51 -0.50 7.06
CA GLU A 230 7.05 0.04 8.34
C GLU A 230 6.24 -0.99 9.12
N VAL A 231 5.43 -1.79 8.42
CA VAL A 231 4.71 -2.92 9.04
C VAL A 231 5.68 -3.91 9.67
N ILE A 232 6.77 -4.27 8.98
CA ILE A 232 7.78 -5.20 9.49
C ILE A 232 8.45 -4.63 10.75
N ARG A 233 8.85 -3.35 10.72
CA ARG A 233 9.47 -2.69 11.88
C ARG A 233 8.53 -2.63 13.08
N HIS A 234 7.27 -2.28 12.84
CA HIS A 234 6.25 -2.23 13.88
C HIS A 234 6.02 -3.62 14.48
N ALA A 235 5.86 -4.64 13.65
CA ALA A 235 5.70 -6.03 14.08
C ALA A 235 6.90 -6.51 14.92
N ARG A 236 8.13 -6.17 14.53
CA ARG A 236 9.35 -6.47 15.27
C ARG A 236 9.44 -5.76 16.60
N HIS A 237 8.96 -4.53 16.67
CA HIS A 237 8.93 -3.76 17.91
C HIS A 237 7.99 -4.41 18.92
N LEU A 238 6.84 -4.91 18.47
CA LEU A 238 5.86 -5.60 19.31
C LEU A 238 6.32 -7.01 19.71
N ASN A 239 6.97 -7.73 18.80
CA ASN A 239 7.52 -9.06 19.05
C ASN A 239 8.90 -9.23 18.37
N PRO A 240 10.00 -9.10 19.14
CA PRO A 240 11.36 -9.25 18.61
C PRO A 240 11.68 -10.65 18.07
N ASP A 241 11.04 -11.68 18.62
CA ASP A 241 11.32 -13.10 18.34
C ASP A 241 10.44 -13.67 17.20
N LEU A 242 9.52 -12.87 16.66
CA LEU A 242 8.60 -13.23 15.58
C LEU A 242 9.35 -13.83 14.37
N HIS A 243 8.78 -14.73 13.58
CA HIS A 243 9.37 -15.09 12.29
C HIS A 243 8.61 -14.38 11.16
N VAL A 244 9.24 -13.41 10.50
CA VAL A 244 8.61 -12.54 9.50
C VAL A 244 8.98 -13.01 8.10
N ILE A 245 7.97 -13.40 7.34
CA ILE A 245 8.04 -13.72 5.91
C ILE A 245 7.32 -12.61 5.15
N ALA A 246 8.00 -11.99 4.19
CA ALA A 246 7.41 -10.94 3.38
C ALA A 246 7.42 -11.28 1.89
N ARG A 247 6.30 -11.03 1.22
CA ARG A 247 6.24 -10.99 -0.24
C ARG A 247 6.49 -9.57 -0.72
N CYS A 248 7.14 -9.44 -1.87
CA CYS A 248 7.14 -8.22 -2.69
C CYS A 248 6.88 -8.59 -4.15
N ALA A 249 6.39 -7.64 -4.96
CA ALA A 249 6.28 -7.88 -6.40
C ALA A 249 7.67 -7.96 -7.06
N HIS A 250 8.56 -7.01 -6.73
CA HIS A 250 9.84 -6.82 -7.40
C HIS A 250 11.04 -7.22 -6.52
N LEU A 251 12.06 -7.80 -7.13
CA LEU A 251 13.29 -8.26 -6.50
C LEU A 251 14.09 -7.09 -5.93
N ARG A 252 14.02 -5.91 -6.55
CA ARG A 252 14.70 -4.69 -6.07
C ARG A 252 14.26 -4.27 -4.66
N ASP A 253 13.03 -4.59 -4.27
CA ASP A 253 12.46 -4.20 -2.97
C ASP A 253 12.88 -5.17 -1.86
N ALA A 254 13.40 -6.36 -2.22
CA ALA A 254 13.69 -7.42 -1.27
C ALA A 254 14.74 -7.02 -0.23
N GLN A 255 15.76 -6.24 -0.62
CA GLN A 255 16.80 -5.80 0.31
C GLN A 255 16.25 -4.83 1.37
N ALA A 256 15.34 -3.94 1.00
CA ALA A 256 14.72 -3.00 1.93
C ALA A 256 13.91 -3.75 3.01
N LEU A 257 13.17 -4.79 2.62
CA LEU A 257 12.40 -5.63 3.54
C LEU A 257 13.29 -6.47 4.47
N ARG A 258 14.40 -7.02 3.96
CA ARG A 258 15.41 -7.70 4.80
C ARG A 258 16.01 -6.75 5.83
N ASN A 259 16.42 -5.57 5.41
CA ASN A 259 16.96 -4.54 6.29
C ASN A 259 15.95 -4.07 7.36
N ALA A 260 14.65 -4.19 7.07
CA ALA A 260 13.58 -3.88 8.02
C ALA A 260 13.39 -4.96 9.11
N GLY A 261 13.93 -6.17 8.91
CA GLY A 261 13.81 -7.29 9.85
C GLY A 261 12.97 -8.47 9.35
N ALA A 262 12.70 -8.57 8.04
CA ALA A 262 12.14 -9.79 7.46
C ALA A 262 13.20 -10.89 7.42
N ASN A 263 12.86 -12.09 7.91
CA ASN A 263 13.75 -13.25 7.88
C ASN A 263 13.81 -13.85 6.48
N VAL A 264 12.64 -13.92 5.81
CA VAL A 264 12.49 -14.47 4.47
C VAL A 264 11.76 -13.44 3.63
N VAL A 265 12.28 -13.20 2.42
CA VAL A 265 11.61 -12.35 1.44
C VAL A 265 11.45 -13.12 0.13
N ALA A 266 10.21 -13.17 -0.37
CA ALA A 266 9.84 -13.81 -1.62
C ALA A 266 9.39 -12.77 -2.64
N ALA A 267 10.25 -12.47 -3.62
CA ALA A 267 9.93 -11.58 -4.73
C ALA A 267 9.16 -12.34 -5.81
N GLY A 268 7.94 -11.90 -6.10
CA GLY A 268 7.03 -12.57 -7.04
C GLY A 268 7.67 -12.81 -8.40
N GLU A 269 8.35 -11.81 -8.97
CA GLU A 269 9.03 -11.94 -10.26
C GLU A 269 10.16 -12.99 -10.23
N ALA A 270 10.92 -13.06 -9.14
CA ALA A 270 12.02 -14.02 -9.00
C ALA A 270 11.49 -15.44 -8.84
N GLU A 271 10.50 -15.64 -7.97
CA GLU A 271 9.91 -16.96 -7.72
C GLU A 271 9.20 -17.52 -8.96
N VAL A 272 8.50 -16.68 -9.71
CA VAL A 272 7.88 -17.06 -10.98
C VAL A 272 8.95 -17.36 -12.03
N GLY A 273 10.00 -16.54 -12.13
CA GLY A 273 11.11 -16.76 -13.05
C GLY A 273 11.83 -18.09 -12.82
N VAL A 274 12.09 -18.44 -11.55
CA VAL A 274 12.67 -19.75 -11.16
C VAL A 274 11.76 -20.89 -11.60
N ALA A 275 10.46 -20.80 -11.31
CA ALA A 275 9.50 -21.83 -11.69
C ALA A 275 9.40 -22.05 -13.20
N LEU A 276 9.47 -20.97 -14.00
CA LEU A 276 9.48 -21.07 -15.47
C LEU A 276 10.77 -21.67 -16.01
N ALA A 277 11.92 -21.28 -15.44
CA ALA A 277 13.22 -21.85 -15.82
C ALA A 277 13.27 -23.35 -15.54
N GLU A 278 12.72 -23.79 -14.40
CA GLU A 278 12.65 -25.20 -14.03
C GLU A 278 11.94 -26.06 -15.08
N VAL A 279 10.82 -25.58 -15.63
CA VAL A 279 10.05 -26.32 -16.64
C VAL A 279 10.90 -26.58 -17.89
N VAL A 280 11.77 -25.64 -18.27
CA VAL A 280 12.66 -25.78 -19.44
C VAL A 280 13.85 -26.70 -19.12
N THR A 281 14.44 -26.57 -17.93
CA THR A 281 15.62 -27.36 -17.54
C THR A 281 15.29 -28.80 -17.15
N ALA A 282 14.05 -29.10 -16.79
CA ALA A 282 13.60 -30.45 -16.43
C ALA A 282 13.63 -31.46 -17.60
N GLY A 283 13.88 -31.01 -18.83
CA GLY A 283 14.10 -31.87 -20.00
C GLY A 283 15.46 -32.58 -20.03
N ASP A 284 16.44 -32.12 -19.23
CA ASP A 284 17.76 -32.74 -19.07
C ASP A 284 17.84 -33.47 -17.71
N GLU A 285 17.78 -34.79 -17.76
CA GLU A 285 18.03 -35.80 -16.71
C GLU A 285 17.92 -35.48 -15.18
N ARG A 286 16.91 -36.12 -14.57
CA ARG A 286 16.90 -36.89 -13.30
C ARG A 286 16.92 -36.21 -11.90
N ALA A 287 16.17 -36.89 -11.02
CA ALA A 287 16.13 -36.90 -9.55
C ALA A 287 15.63 -35.63 -8.82
N CYS A 288 14.61 -35.83 -7.98
CA CYS A 288 13.97 -34.79 -7.16
C CYS A 288 14.95 -34.00 -6.27
N SER A 289 16.08 -34.60 -5.87
CA SER A 289 17.14 -33.93 -5.09
C SER A 289 17.95 -32.93 -5.91
N VAL A 290 18.33 -33.26 -7.15
CA VAL A 290 19.14 -32.40 -8.02
C VAL A 290 18.32 -31.17 -8.47
N ALA A 291 17.04 -31.36 -8.75
CA ALA A 291 16.13 -30.25 -9.06
C ALA A 291 15.93 -29.28 -7.87
N ALA A 292 15.87 -29.81 -6.64
CA ALA A 292 15.74 -28.98 -5.43
C ALA A 292 17.03 -28.19 -5.14
N GLU A 293 18.21 -28.80 -5.31
CA GLU A 293 19.50 -28.12 -5.19
C GLU A 293 19.68 -27.05 -6.27
N HIS A 294 19.26 -27.33 -7.51
CA HIS A 294 19.29 -26.37 -8.60
C HIS A 294 18.39 -25.16 -8.33
N ARG A 295 17.16 -25.38 -7.84
CA ARG A 295 16.23 -24.32 -7.42
C ARG A 295 16.85 -23.40 -6.37
N GLU A 296 17.43 -23.98 -5.34
CA GLU A 296 18.04 -23.25 -4.23
C GLU A 296 19.27 -22.45 -4.71
N SER A 297 20.05 -23.01 -5.65
CA SER A 297 21.17 -22.30 -6.29
C SER A 297 20.70 -21.08 -7.09
N ILE A 298 19.67 -21.22 -7.93
CA ILE A 298 19.13 -20.10 -8.72
C ILE A 298 18.58 -19.03 -7.77
N ARG A 299 17.79 -19.42 -6.76
CA ARG A 299 17.29 -18.49 -5.75
C ARG A 299 18.43 -17.72 -5.08
N ARG A 300 19.46 -18.40 -4.58
CA ARG A 300 20.62 -17.72 -3.96
C ARG A 300 21.30 -16.76 -4.94
N SER A 301 21.44 -17.11 -6.21
CA SER A 301 22.01 -16.21 -7.21
C SER A 301 21.17 -14.95 -7.41
N LEU A 302 19.84 -15.08 -7.46
CA LEU A 302 18.94 -13.95 -7.66
C LEU A 302 18.89 -13.01 -6.45
N TYR A 303 18.89 -13.57 -5.23
CA TYR A 303 18.79 -12.77 -4.01
C TYR A 303 20.16 -12.24 -3.51
N ASN A 304 21.29 -12.86 -3.85
CA ASN A 304 22.61 -12.53 -3.27
C ASN A 304 23.68 -12.06 -4.27
N GLY A 305 23.42 -12.01 -5.59
CA GLY A 305 24.45 -11.72 -6.60
C GLY A 305 24.03 -10.68 -7.65
N PRO A 306 24.98 -9.91 -8.21
CA PRO A 306 24.72 -9.11 -9.40
C PRO A 306 24.45 -10.03 -10.60
N ILE A 307 23.44 -9.69 -11.39
CA ILE A 307 23.03 -10.44 -12.60
C ILE A 307 24.17 -10.38 -13.62
N VAL A 308 25.02 -11.40 -13.67
CA VAL A 308 25.94 -11.64 -14.79
C VAL A 308 26.00 -13.14 -15.07
N PRO A 309 25.62 -13.62 -16.26
CA PRO A 309 25.89 -15.00 -16.63
C PRO A 309 27.39 -15.15 -16.88
N LYS A 310 28.08 -16.01 -16.11
CA LYS A 310 29.36 -16.55 -16.56
C LYS A 310 29.08 -17.52 -17.70
N VAL A 311 29.05 -17.01 -18.93
CA VAL A 311 29.25 -17.84 -20.11
C VAL A 311 30.71 -18.30 -20.08
N GLY A 312 30.91 -19.55 -19.68
CA GLY A 312 32.23 -20.15 -19.48
C GLY A 312 32.28 -21.60 -19.92
N SER A 313 32.31 -21.82 -21.24
CA SER A 313 33.16 -22.81 -21.92
C SER A 313 33.20 -24.25 -21.35
N LYS A 314 32.34 -25.12 -21.89
CA LYS A 314 32.65 -26.42 -22.57
C LYS A 314 31.57 -27.46 -22.31
N SER A 315 30.73 -27.73 -23.32
CA SER A 315 30.51 -29.10 -23.76
C SER A 315 30.06 -29.11 -25.22
N ARG A 316 30.88 -29.74 -26.06
CA ARG A 316 30.57 -30.06 -27.46
C ARG A 316 29.50 -31.15 -27.44
N ALA A 317 28.26 -30.84 -27.81
CA ALA A 317 27.31 -31.79 -28.40
C ALA A 317 26.04 -31.07 -28.90
N TYR A 318 26.15 -30.16 -29.86
CA TYR A 318 25.00 -29.70 -30.64
C TYR A 318 25.37 -29.61 -32.12
N LYS A 319 25.70 -30.77 -32.68
CA LYS A 319 25.97 -30.94 -34.11
C LYS A 319 25.35 -32.27 -34.55
N SER A 320 24.01 -32.36 -34.57
CA SER A 320 23.32 -33.52 -35.17
C SER A 320 21.84 -33.34 -35.53
N TYR A 321 21.19 -32.18 -35.36
CA TYR A 321 19.73 -32.07 -35.61
C TYR A 321 19.29 -31.10 -36.71
N LEU A 322 20.18 -30.75 -37.66
CA LEU A 322 19.79 -30.11 -38.91
C LEU A 322 20.63 -30.70 -40.06
N GLY A 323 20.23 -31.88 -40.53
CA GLY A 323 20.90 -32.57 -41.62
C GLY A 323 20.26 -33.91 -41.94
N LYS A 324 19.01 -33.90 -42.39
CA LYS A 324 18.43 -34.72 -43.46
C LYS A 324 17.01 -34.24 -43.76
#